data_AF-A0A2X3F0B6-F1
#
_entry.id   AF-A0A2X3F0B6-F1
#
_cell.length_a   1.000
_cell.length_b   1.000
_cell.length_c   1.000
_cell.angle_alpha   90.00
_cell.angle_beta   90.00
_cell.angle_gamma   90.00
#
_symmetry.space_group_name_H-M   'P 1'
#
loop_
_entity.id
_entity.type
_entity.pdbx_description
1 polymer ?
#
loop_
_entity_poly.entity_id
_entity_poly.type
_entity_poly.pdbx_seq_one_letter_code
_entity_poly.pdbx_strand_id
1 'polypeptide(L)'
;MVGWSSLLDYLFLPMINVLLAKIYLSALFPEVPPWVWVVTFVAILTAANLKSVNLVANFNTLFVLVQISIMVVFVILVVQGLHKGEGVGTVWSLQPFISQNAHLIPIITGATIVCFSFLGFDAVTTLSEETPDAARVIPKAIFLTAMYGGIIFIVASFFMQLFFRIFIALKTPMPRCRRLRCTWAASCSKSIFPVHHLC
;
A
#
# COMPACT_ATOMS: atom_id res chain seq x y z
N MET A 1 29.66 16.06 12.69
CA MET A 1 28.71 15.12 13.33
C MET A 1 27.77 14.43 12.32
N VAL A 2 27.46 15.05 11.17
CA VAL A 2 26.52 14.50 10.15
C VAL A 2 26.99 13.19 9.50
N GLY A 3 28.30 12.94 9.37
CA GLY A 3 28.79 11.70 8.75
C GLY A 3 28.43 10.42 9.52
N TRP A 4 28.34 10.50 10.85
CA TRP A 4 27.96 9.34 11.68
C TRP A 4 26.46 9.03 11.58
N SER A 5 25.61 10.04 11.43
CA SER A 5 24.17 9.81 11.20
C SER A 5 23.94 9.20 9.83
N SER A 6 24.57 9.73 8.78
CA SER A 6 24.42 9.17 7.42
C SER A 6 24.89 7.72 7.34
N LEU A 7 25.98 7.35 8.03
CA LEU A 7 26.45 5.96 8.09
C LEU A 7 25.43 5.01 8.74
N LEU A 8 24.75 5.46 9.79
CA LEU A 8 23.67 4.69 10.43
C LEU A 8 22.46 4.55 9.51
N ASP A 9 22.09 5.60 8.78
CA ASP A 9 20.98 5.55 7.81
C ASP A 9 21.25 4.53 6.70
N TYR A 10 22.47 4.48 6.17
CA TYR A 10 22.89 3.46 5.19
C TYR A 10 22.87 2.04 5.74
N LEU A 11 23.10 1.84 7.05
CA LEU A 11 23.02 0.53 7.68
C LEU A 11 21.56 0.11 7.93
N PHE A 12 20.71 1.05 8.33
CA PHE A 12 19.31 0.77 8.66
C PHE A 12 18.41 0.61 7.44
N LEU A 13 18.64 1.35 6.36
CA LEU A 13 17.86 1.24 5.12
C LEU A 13 17.75 -0.21 4.58
N PRO A 14 18.84 -0.96 4.36
CA PRO A 14 18.75 -2.35 3.90
C PRO A 14 18.15 -3.27 4.97
N MET A 15 18.45 -3.04 6.26
CA MET A 15 17.91 -3.83 7.36
C MET A 15 16.38 -3.75 7.43
N ILE A 16 15.81 -2.55 7.28
CA ILE A 16 14.37 -2.34 7.33
C ILE A 16 13.69 -2.90 6.08
N ASN A 17 14.30 -2.77 4.90
CA ASN A 17 13.77 -3.37 3.67
C ASN A 17 13.68 -4.90 3.77
N VAL A 18 14.70 -5.56 4.33
CA VAL A 18 14.69 -7.02 4.57
C VAL A 18 13.62 -7.39 5.61
N LEU A 19 13.44 -6.59 6.66
CA LEU A 19 12.39 -6.82 7.65
C LEU A 19 10.98 -6.73 7.04
N LEU A 20 10.73 -5.70 6.23
CA LEU A 20 9.47 -5.53 5.52
C LEU A 20 9.21 -6.70 4.58
N ALA A 21 10.21 -7.09 3.78
CA ALA A 21 10.12 -8.25 2.90
C ALA A 21 9.78 -9.54 3.66
N LYS A 22 10.42 -9.77 4.82
CA LYS A 22 10.10 -10.91 5.69
C LYS A 22 8.63 -10.90 6.12
N ILE A 23 8.11 -9.76 6.55
CA ILE A 23 6.72 -9.62 7.01
C ILE A 23 5.75 -9.92 5.86
N TYR A 24 5.97 -9.34 4.68
CA TYR A 24 5.11 -9.57 3.52
C TYR A 24 5.16 -11.03 3.03
N LEU A 25 6.34 -11.62 2.91
CA LEU A 25 6.48 -13.00 2.41
C LEU A 25 6.00 -14.04 3.40
N SER A 26 6.22 -13.83 4.70
CA SER A 26 5.69 -14.74 5.73
C SER A 26 4.17 -14.68 5.82
N ALA A 27 3.56 -13.55 5.45
CA ALA A 27 2.10 -13.44 5.37
C ALA A 27 1.51 -14.16 4.14
N LEU A 28 2.27 -14.21 3.03
CA LEU A 28 1.86 -14.91 1.79
C LEU A 28 2.12 -16.43 1.86
N PHE A 29 3.24 -16.83 2.45
CA PHE A 29 3.67 -18.23 2.57
C PHE A 29 3.99 -18.56 4.03
N PRO A 30 2.97 -18.81 4.87
CA PRO A 30 3.14 -19.07 6.30
C PRO A 30 3.84 -20.42 6.59
N GLU A 31 3.96 -21.30 5.59
CA GLU A 31 4.59 -22.62 5.72
C GLU A 31 6.13 -22.57 5.72
N VAL A 32 6.73 -21.47 5.22
CA VAL A 32 8.20 -21.35 5.10
C VAL A 32 8.79 -20.64 6.32
N PRO A 33 9.88 -21.17 6.92
CA PRO A 33 10.54 -20.54 8.07
C PRO A 33 11.00 -19.09 7.77
N PRO A 34 10.83 -18.14 8.70
CA PRO A 34 11.14 -16.72 8.45
C PRO A 34 12.61 -16.42 8.13
N TRP A 35 13.54 -17.23 8.64
CA TRP A 35 14.99 -17.03 8.42
C TRP A 35 15.39 -17.24 6.95
N VAL A 36 14.69 -18.12 6.23
CA VAL A 36 14.96 -18.41 4.81
C VAL A 36 14.70 -17.15 3.97
N TRP A 37 13.63 -16.41 4.27
CA TRP A 37 13.31 -15.17 3.57
C TRP A 37 14.36 -14.09 3.79
N VAL A 38 14.86 -13.95 5.02
CA VAL A 38 15.93 -13.00 5.36
C VAL A 38 17.20 -13.32 4.58
N VAL A 39 17.68 -14.57 4.63
CA VAL A 39 18.90 -14.99 3.92
C VAL A 39 18.74 -14.83 2.40
N THR A 40 17.59 -15.21 1.85
CA THR A 40 17.31 -15.11 0.41
C THR A 40 17.29 -13.66 -0.04
N PHE A 41 16.63 -12.75 0.68
CA PHE A 41 16.59 -11.33 0.31
C PHE A 41 17.97 -10.69 0.39
N VAL A 42 18.75 -10.98 1.44
CA VAL A 42 20.12 -10.48 1.56
C VAL A 42 20.97 -11.00 0.41
N ALA A 43 20.89 -12.29 0.08
CA ALA A 43 21.64 -12.88 -1.03
C ALA A 43 21.27 -12.24 -2.38
N ILE A 44 19.98 -11.97 -2.63
CA ILE A 44 19.51 -11.27 -3.83
C ILE A 44 20.06 -9.84 -3.87
N LEU A 45 19.99 -9.09 -2.78
CA LEU A 45 20.51 -7.72 -2.71
C LEU A 45 22.02 -7.69 -2.94
N THR A 46 22.77 -8.62 -2.34
CA THR A 46 24.21 -8.76 -2.56
C THR A 46 24.51 -9.14 -4.02
N ALA A 47 23.78 -10.08 -4.59
CA ALA A 47 23.95 -10.48 -5.99
C ALA A 47 23.60 -9.35 -6.98
N ALA A 48 22.58 -8.55 -6.67
CA ALA A 48 22.20 -7.38 -7.43
C ALA A 48 23.28 -6.29 -7.36
N ASN A 49 23.92 -6.10 -6.20
CA ASN A 49 25.05 -5.17 -6.06
C ASN A 49 26.26 -5.63 -6.90
N LEU A 50 26.46 -6.93 -7.07
CA LEU A 50 27.54 -7.49 -7.89
C LEU A 50 27.23 -7.51 -9.40
N LYS A 51 25.96 -7.55 -9.81
CA LYS A 51 25.56 -7.56 -11.22
C LYS A 51 25.30 -6.14 -11.72
N SER A 52 26.23 -5.63 -12.53
CA SER A 52 26.12 -4.49 -13.48
C SER A 52 24.94 -3.53 -13.27
N VAL A 53 25.27 -2.31 -12.84
CA VAL A 53 24.37 -1.16 -12.56
C VAL A 53 23.28 -0.94 -13.62
N ASN A 54 23.58 -1.23 -14.89
CA ASN A 54 22.64 -1.02 -16.01
C ASN A 54 21.41 -1.94 -15.95
N LEU A 55 21.55 -3.17 -15.45
CA LEU A 55 20.42 -4.09 -15.31
C LEU A 55 19.48 -3.59 -14.20
N VAL A 56 20.05 -3.20 -13.06
CA VAL A 56 19.31 -2.73 -11.88
C VAL A 56 18.54 -1.44 -12.20
N ALA A 57 19.15 -0.51 -12.94
CA ALA A 57 18.50 0.74 -13.34
C ALA A 57 17.24 0.51 -14.19
N ASN A 58 17.31 -0.35 -15.21
CA ASN A 58 16.16 -0.66 -16.06
C ASN A 58 15.03 -1.39 -15.31
N PHE A 59 15.37 -2.34 -14.43
CA PHE A 59 14.37 -3.00 -13.59
C PHE A 59 13.67 -2.01 -12.67
N ASN A 60 14.42 -1.11 -12.02
CA ASN A 60 13.84 -0.12 -11.12
C ASN A 60 12.84 0.80 -11.85
N THR A 61 13.17 1.31 -13.03
CA THR A 61 12.24 2.10 -13.84
C THR A 61 10.98 1.33 -14.21
N LEU A 62 11.12 0.03 -14.56
CA LEU A 62 9.97 -0.84 -14.83
C LEU A 62 9.07 -1.01 -13.60
N PHE A 63 9.64 -1.26 -12.43
CA PHE A 63 8.89 -1.41 -11.17
C PHE A 63 8.08 -0.14 -10.84
N VAL A 64 8.68 1.03 -11.00
CA VAL A 64 7.99 2.32 -10.80
C VAL A 64 6.83 2.48 -11.78
N LEU A 65 7.01 2.14 -13.06
CA LEU A 65 5.97 2.22 -14.08
C LEU A 65 4.79 1.29 -13.77
N VAL A 66 5.08 0.05 -13.35
CA VAL A 66 4.06 -0.91 -12.93
C VAL A 66 3.28 -0.40 -11.71
N GLN A 67 3.97 0.16 -10.71
CA GLN A 67 3.33 0.73 -9.53
C GLN A 67 2.38 1.88 -9.87
N ILE A 68 2.81 2.80 -10.74
CA ILE A 68 1.96 3.90 -11.23
C ILE A 68 0.76 3.34 -12.00
N SER A 69 0.97 2.31 -12.82
CA SER A 69 -0.11 1.69 -13.60
C SER A 69 -1.19 1.07 -12.70
N ILE A 70 -0.78 0.35 -11.65
CA ILE A 70 -1.72 -0.22 -10.66
C ILE A 70 -2.50 0.89 -9.96
N MET A 71 -1.85 1.99 -9.59
CA MET A 71 -2.50 3.14 -8.99
C MET A 71 -3.56 3.74 -9.91
N VAL A 72 -3.26 3.93 -11.19
CA VAL A 72 -4.23 4.46 -12.18
C VAL A 72 -5.44 3.54 -12.32
N VAL A 73 -5.23 2.22 -12.42
CA VAL A 73 -6.32 1.25 -12.49
C VAL A 73 -7.20 1.32 -11.24
N PHE A 74 -6.61 1.47 -10.06
CA PHE A 74 -7.34 1.59 -8.81
C PHE A 74 -8.22 2.84 -8.76
N VAL A 75 -7.70 3.99 -9.22
CA VAL A 75 -8.47 5.24 -9.36
C VAL A 75 -9.67 5.03 -10.27
N ILE A 76 -9.48 4.39 -11.43
CA ILE A 76 -10.55 4.13 -12.40
C ILE A 76 -11.64 3.23 -11.79
N LEU A 77 -11.24 2.16 -11.12
CA LEU A 77 -12.19 1.24 -10.45
C LEU A 77 -13.03 1.95 -9.40
N VAL A 78 -12.42 2.86 -8.64
CA VAL A 78 -13.16 3.65 -7.66
C VAL A 78 -14.14 4.60 -8.34
N VAL A 79 -13.71 5.34 -9.36
CA VAL A 79 -14.59 6.26 -10.11
C VAL A 79 -15.77 5.49 -10.73
N GLN A 80 -15.54 4.29 -11.27
CA GLN A 80 -16.60 3.42 -11.78
C GLN A 80 -17.51 2.88 -10.67
N GLY A 81 -16.96 2.52 -9.51
CA GLY A 81 -17.73 2.08 -8.33
C GLY A 81 -18.64 3.19 -7.78
N LEU A 82 -18.16 4.43 -7.78
CA LEU A 82 -18.95 5.63 -7.43
C LEU A 82 -20.08 5.88 -8.45
N HIS A 83 -19.82 5.73 -9.74
CA HIS A 83 -20.85 5.93 -10.78
C HIS A 83 -21.93 4.84 -10.81
N LYS A 84 -21.67 3.63 -10.33
CA LYS A 84 -22.63 2.50 -10.31
C LYS A 84 -23.60 2.50 -9.12
N GLY A 85 -23.53 3.47 -8.22
CA GLY A 85 -24.57 3.70 -7.21
C GLY A 85 -24.60 2.74 -6.00
N GLU A 86 -23.60 1.87 -5.82
CA GLU A 86 -23.42 1.06 -4.60
C GLU A 86 -22.52 1.77 -3.56
N GLY A 87 -22.86 3.03 -3.27
CA GLY A 87 -22.20 3.87 -2.27
C GLY A 87 -22.90 5.21 -2.14
N VAL A 88 -22.86 5.82 -0.95
CA VAL A 88 -23.47 7.14 -0.69
C VAL A 88 -23.09 8.12 -1.79
N GLY A 89 -24.10 8.67 -2.48
CA GLY A 89 -23.97 9.52 -3.67
C GLY A 89 -23.38 10.90 -3.38
N THR A 90 -22.22 10.95 -2.73
CA THR A 90 -21.47 12.17 -2.47
C THR A 90 -19.99 11.89 -2.71
N VAL A 91 -19.52 12.33 -3.88
CA VAL A 91 -18.11 12.44 -4.28
C VAL A 91 -17.31 13.35 -3.31
N TRP A 92 -18.03 14.02 -2.39
CA TRP A 92 -17.59 15.02 -1.42
C TRP A 92 -18.14 14.72 -0.02
N SER A 93 -17.88 13.52 0.51
CA SER A 93 -18.08 13.31 1.95
C SER A 93 -16.81 13.74 2.69
N LEU A 94 -16.85 14.87 3.41
CA LEU A 94 -15.81 15.28 4.39
C LEU A 94 -15.79 14.40 5.65
N GLN A 95 -16.62 13.37 5.70
CA GLN A 95 -16.78 12.48 6.84
C GLN A 95 -15.58 11.55 7.13
N PRO A 96 -14.66 11.23 6.19
CA PRO A 96 -13.41 10.52 6.52
C PRO A 96 -12.42 11.39 7.29
N PHE A 97 -12.50 12.72 7.17
CA PHE A 97 -11.67 13.65 7.94
C PHE A 97 -12.21 13.89 9.36
N ILE A 98 -13.49 13.59 9.60
CA ILE A 98 -14.14 13.74 10.92
C ILE A 98 -14.56 12.36 11.41
N SER A 99 -13.58 11.55 11.81
CA SER A 99 -13.88 10.38 12.64
C SER A 99 -13.97 10.81 14.10
N GLN A 100 -15.12 10.63 14.74
CA GLN A 100 -15.30 10.84 16.19
C GLN A 100 -14.45 9.89 17.06
N ASN A 101 -13.73 8.95 16.44
CA ASN A 101 -12.80 8.00 17.06
C ASN A 101 -11.33 8.24 16.65
N ALA A 102 -10.95 9.50 16.45
CA ALA A 102 -9.57 9.89 16.18
C ALA A 102 -8.70 9.72 17.44
N HIS A 103 -8.41 8.47 17.81
CA HIS A 103 -7.44 8.18 18.86
C HIS A 103 -6.06 8.70 18.41
N LEU A 104 -5.32 9.31 19.33
CA LEU A 104 -3.98 9.86 19.06
C LEU A 104 -3.02 8.80 18.50
N ILE A 105 -3.17 7.55 18.92
CA ILE A 105 -2.31 6.42 18.53
C ILE A 105 -2.32 6.17 17.02
N PRO A 106 -3.47 5.90 16.36
CA PRO A 106 -3.50 5.69 14.91
C PRO A 106 -3.03 6.89 14.07
N ILE A 107 -3.20 8.12 14.57
CA ILE A 107 -2.66 9.32 13.91
C ILE A 107 -1.13 9.29 13.96
N ILE A 108 -0.55 9.03 15.13
CA ILE A 108 0.91 8.95 15.29
C ILE A 108 1.48 7.81 14.45
N THR A 109 0.87 6.62 14.48
CA THR A 109 1.33 5.48 13.67
C THR A 109 1.26 5.78 12.17
N GLY A 110 0.17 6.42 11.70
CA GLY A 110 0.06 6.87 10.31
C GLY A 110 1.15 7.88 9.95
N ALA A 111 1.40 8.86 10.81
CA ALA A 111 2.46 9.85 10.62
C ALA A 111 3.86 9.18 10.56
N THR A 112 4.15 8.21 11.43
CA THR A 112 5.43 7.47 11.40
C THR A 112 5.62 6.71 10.09
N ILE A 113 4.58 6.07 9.55
CA ILE A 113 4.65 5.36 8.26
C ILE A 113 4.90 6.33 7.10
N VAL A 114 4.27 7.50 7.13
CA VAL A 114 4.50 8.57 6.14
C VAL A 114 5.95 9.07 6.23
N CYS A 115 6.44 9.37 7.43
CA CYS A 115 7.83 9.77 7.65
C CYS A 115 8.81 8.70 7.16
N PHE A 116 8.52 7.42 7.44
CA PHE A 116 9.32 6.30 6.97
C PHE A 116 9.40 6.21 5.44
N SER A 117 8.30 6.53 4.74
CA SER A 117 8.25 6.55 3.28
C SER A 117 9.11 7.65 2.64
N PHE A 118 9.43 8.72 3.40
CA PHE A 118 10.29 9.81 2.94
C PHE A 118 11.77 9.60 3.22
N LEU A 119 12.19 8.60 4.02
CA LEU A 119 13.61 8.37 4.36
C LEU A 119 14.52 8.04 3.15
N GLY A 120 13.97 7.81 1.96
CA GLY A 120 14.74 7.50 0.75
C GLY A 120 15.33 8.70 0.00
N PHE A 121 15.11 9.95 0.44
CA PHE A 121 15.61 11.12 -0.30
C PHE A 121 17.14 11.21 -0.35
N ASP A 122 17.84 10.63 0.62
CA ASP A 122 19.32 10.63 0.68
C ASP A 122 19.96 9.79 -0.44
N ALA A 123 19.23 8.82 -1.01
CA ALA A 123 19.70 8.10 -2.19
C ALA A 123 19.67 9.00 -3.45
N VAL A 124 18.76 9.98 -3.52
CA VAL A 124 18.65 10.91 -4.65
C VAL A 124 19.80 11.91 -4.64
N THR A 125 20.27 12.31 -3.45
CA THR A 125 21.39 13.25 -3.31
C THR A 125 22.73 12.60 -3.63
N THR A 126 22.89 11.28 -3.46
CA THR A 126 24.13 10.57 -3.81
C THR A 126 24.27 10.25 -5.30
N LEU A 127 23.16 10.08 -6.02
CA LEU A 127 23.14 9.95 -7.49
C LEU A 127 23.45 11.26 -8.24
N SER A 128 23.77 12.33 -7.50
CA SER A 128 24.05 13.65 -8.05
C SER A 128 25.37 13.76 -8.78
N GLU A 129 26.35 12.91 -8.47
CA GLU A 129 27.66 12.90 -9.13
C GLU A 129 27.58 12.49 -10.61
N GLU A 130 26.53 11.74 -10.98
CA GLU A 130 26.25 11.28 -12.35
C GLU A 130 25.29 12.21 -13.12
N THR A 131 24.80 13.29 -12.49
CA THR A 131 23.79 14.18 -13.07
C THR A 131 24.40 15.53 -13.47
N PRO A 132 24.29 15.97 -14.74
CA PRO A 132 24.73 17.31 -15.13
C PRO A 132 23.94 18.40 -14.37
N ASP A 133 24.65 19.44 -13.90
CA ASP A 133 24.10 20.58 -13.13
C ASP A 133 23.38 20.22 -11.81
N ALA A 134 24.00 19.33 -11.04
CA ALA A 134 23.49 18.83 -9.76
C ALA A 134 23.03 19.93 -8.76
N ALA A 135 23.74 21.06 -8.68
CA ALA A 135 23.44 22.15 -7.74
C ALA A 135 22.03 22.74 -7.88
N ARG A 136 21.43 22.70 -9.09
CA ARG A 136 20.07 23.20 -9.33
C ARG A 136 19.04 22.09 -9.47
N VAL A 137 19.46 20.92 -9.95
CA VAL A 137 18.57 19.80 -10.24
C VAL A 137 18.21 19.03 -8.96
N ILE A 138 19.16 18.80 -8.05
CA ILE A 138 18.92 18.06 -6.80
C ILE A 138 17.79 18.67 -5.94
N PRO A 139 17.83 19.97 -5.55
CA PRO A 139 16.79 20.52 -4.69
C PRO A 139 15.41 20.50 -5.37
N LYS A 140 15.36 20.72 -6.69
CA LYS A 140 14.12 20.61 -7.46
C LYS A 140 13.61 19.17 -7.54
N ALA A 141 14.50 18.20 -7.73
CA ALA A 141 14.15 16.79 -7.79
C ALA A 141 13.59 16.30 -6.46
N ILE A 142 14.22 16.64 -5.32
CA ILE A 142 13.74 16.30 -3.98
C ILE A 142 12.36 16.91 -3.73
N PHE A 143 12.15 18.17 -4.10
CA PHE A 143 10.84 18.81 -3.93
C PHE A 143 9.76 18.16 -4.79
N LEU A 144 10.07 17.85 -6.06
CA LEU A 144 9.16 17.17 -6.97
C LEU A 144 8.82 15.76 -6.46
N THR A 145 9.80 14.96 -6.04
CA THR A 145 9.56 13.61 -5.53
C THR A 145 8.75 13.64 -4.23
N ALA A 146 9.03 14.58 -3.33
CA ALA A 146 8.24 14.77 -2.12
C ALA A 146 6.78 15.14 -2.43
N MET A 147 6.58 16.04 -3.39
CA MET A 147 5.25 16.48 -3.84
C MET A 147 4.47 15.32 -4.49
N TYR A 148 5.06 14.62 -5.46
CA TYR A 148 4.41 13.47 -6.09
C TYR A 148 4.15 12.34 -5.09
N GLY A 149 5.12 12.01 -4.24
CA GLY A 149 4.96 11.00 -3.19
C GLY A 149 3.83 11.34 -2.20
N GLY A 150 3.76 12.60 -1.76
CA GLY A 150 2.68 13.09 -0.91
C GLY A 150 1.30 13.02 -1.58
N ILE A 151 1.19 13.44 -2.84
CA ILE A 151 -0.07 13.35 -3.60
C ILE A 151 -0.51 11.88 -3.73
N ILE A 152 0.40 10.99 -4.12
CA ILE A 152 0.13 9.56 -4.26
C ILE A 152 -0.35 8.97 -2.93
N PHE A 153 0.29 9.34 -1.81
CA PHE A 153 -0.09 8.83 -0.50
C PHE A 153 -1.47 9.30 -0.04
N ILE A 154 -1.81 10.58 -0.27
CA ILE A 154 -3.13 11.14 0.03
C ILE A 154 -4.20 10.42 -0.80
N VAL A 155 -3.96 10.28 -2.10
CA VAL A 155 -4.86 9.62 -3.05
C VAL A 155 -5.06 8.15 -2.67
N ALA A 156 -3.97 7.42 -2.42
CA ALA A 156 -4.03 6.01 -2.01
C ALA A 156 -4.77 5.84 -0.67
N SER A 157 -4.50 6.70 0.32
CA SER A 157 -5.15 6.64 1.64
C SER A 157 -6.65 6.90 1.55
N PHE A 158 -7.05 7.91 0.77
CA PHE A 158 -8.46 8.23 0.54
C PHE A 158 -9.21 7.04 -0.09
N PHE A 159 -8.61 6.42 -1.11
CA PHE A 159 -9.22 5.28 -1.77
C PHE A 159 -9.20 3.99 -0.93
N MET A 160 -8.16 3.77 -0.13
CA MET A 160 -8.09 2.64 0.81
C MET A 160 -9.21 2.69 1.84
N GLN A 161 -9.54 3.89 2.36
CA GLN A 161 -10.67 4.08 3.29
C GLN A 161 -12.02 3.79 2.61
N LEU A 162 -12.17 4.18 1.34
CA LEU A 162 -13.38 3.90 0.58
C LEU A 162 -13.54 2.40 0.31
N PHE A 163 -12.45 1.72 -0.09
CA PHE A 163 -12.43 0.27 -0.32
C PHE A 163 -12.73 -0.52 0.95
N PHE A 164 -12.12 -0.16 2.08
CA PHE A 164 -12.36 -0.82 3.35
C PHE A 164 -13.83 -0.70 3.79
N ARG A 165 -14.46 0.45 3.56
CA ARG A 165 -15.90 0.64 3.83
C ARG A 165 -16.79 -0.17 2.89
N ILE A 166 -16.44 -0.31 1.62
CA ILE A 166 -17.12 -1.21 0.68
C ILE A 166 -17.02 -2.67 1.14
N PHE A 167 -15.83 -3.11 1.54
CA PHE A 167 -15.63 -4.47 2.05
C PHE A 167 -16.43 -4.74 3.33
N ILE A 168 -16.46 -3.78 4.26
CA ILE A 168 -17.30 -3.87 5.46
C ILE A 168 -18.79 -3.84 5.11
N ALA A 169 -19.23 -2.96 4.19
CA ALA A 169 -20.62 -2.88 3.78
C ALA A 169 -21.12 -4.21 3.20
N LEU A 170 -20.26 -4.92 2.45
CA LEU A 170 -20.52 -6.26 1.95
C LEU A 170 -20.51 -7.33 3.07
N LYS A 171 -19.72 -7.13 4.13
CA LYS A 171 -19.64 -8.02 5.31
C LYS A 171 -20.78 -7.79 6.32
N THR A 172 -21.34 -6.58 6.42
CA THR A 172 -22.45 -6.23 7.32
C THR A 172 -23.80 -6.58 6.70
N PRO A 173 -24.55 -7.55 7.23
CA PRO A 173 -25.93 -7.74 6.80
C PRO A 173 -26.75 -6.55 7.32
N MET A 174 -27.16 -5.65 6.43
CA MET A 174 -28.14 -4.60 6.73
C MET A 174 -29.35 -5.19 7.48
N PRO A 175 -29.93 -4.55 8.50
CA PRO A 175 -31.14 -5.04 9.18
C PRO A 175 -32.36 -5.14 8.24
N ARG A 176 -32.38 -4.42 7.10
CA ARG A 176 -33.37 -4.60 6.02
C ARG A 176 -33.24 -5.97 5.32
N CYS A 177 -32.05 -6.56 5.35
CA CYS A 177 -31.73 -7.88 4.83
C CYS A 177 -32.13 -9.01 5.81
N ARG A 178 -32.73 -8.72 6.97
CA ARG A 178 -33.35 -9.77 7.79
C ARG A 178 -34.69 -10.24 7.20
N ARG A 179 -35.45 -9.32 6.59
CA ARG A 179 -36.76 -9.63 5.97
C ARG A 179 -36.61 -10.32 4.62
N LEU A 180 -35.66 -9.89 3.80
CA LEU A 180 -35.34 -10.53 2.52
C LEU A 180 -34.57 -11.85 2.68
N ARG A 181 -33.73 -12.02 3.71
CA ARG A 181 -33.11 -13.32 4.00
C ARG A 181 -34.14 -14.37 4.42
N CYS A 182 -35.23 -13.99 5.09
CA CYS A 182 -36.34 -14.93 5.37
C CYS A 182 -37.14 -15.29 4.10
N THR A 183 -37.38 -14.36 3.17
CA THR A 183 -38.08 -14.67 1.92
C THR A 183 -37.21 -15.45 0.93
N TRP A 184 -35.92 -15.12 0.83
CA TRP A 184 -34.97 -15.85 -0.02
C TRP A 184 -34.55 -17.20 0.57
N ALA A 185 -34.43 -17.36 1.90
CA ALA A 185 -34.23 -18.68 2.50
C ALA A 185 -35.46 -19.59 2.32
N ALA A 186 -36.68 -19.05 2.40
CA ALA A 186 -37.90 -19.81 2.12
C ALA A 186 -38.03 -20.18 0.62
N SER A 187 -37.55 -19.33 -0.29
CA SER A 187 -37.57 -19.59 -1.73
C SER A 187 -36.42 -20.48 -2.21
N CYS A 188 -35.24 -20.41 -1.58
CA CYS A 188 -34.06 -21.20 -1.96
C CYS A 188 -34.08 -22.61 -1.35
N SER A 189 -34.70 -22.79 -0.17
CA SER A 189 -34.93 -24.11 0.43
C SER A 189 -35.82 -25.01 -0.44
N LYS A 190 -36.76 -24.44 -1.22
CA LYS A 190 -37.60 -25.22 -2.13
C LYS A 190 -36.92 -25.66 -3.44
N SER A 191 -35.80 -25.04 -3.84
CA SER A 191 -35.16 -25.31 -5.14
C SER A 191 -33.86 -26.11 -5.08
N ILE A 192 -33.23 -26.28 -3.91
CA ILE A 192 -31.87 -26.85 -3.82
C ILE A 192 -31.73 -28.09 -2.93
N PHE A 193 -32.72 -28.44 -2.10
CA PHE A 193 -32.71 -29.70 -1.34
C PHE A 193 -34.10 -30.36 -1.32
N PRO A 194 -34.35 -31.40 -2.13
CA PRO A 194 -35.41 -32.35 -1.83
C PRO A 194 -34.95 -33.25 -0.68
N VAL A 195 -35.54 -33.01 0.49
CA VAL A 195 -35.89 -34.02 1.51
C VAL A 195 -34.75 -34.72 2.29
N HIS A 196 -35.06 -34.89 3.58
CA HIS A 196 -34.45 -35.73 4.63
C HIS A 196 -33.19 -35.21 5.33
N HIS A 197 -33.07 -35.25 6.66
CA HIS A 197 -33.93 -35.38 7.84
C HIS A 197 -32.92 -35.38 9.01
N LEU A 198 -33.22 -34.72 10.13
CA LEU A 198 -32.71 -34.95 11.51
C LEU A 198 -31.21 -35.30 11.68
N CYS A 199 -30.40 -34.53 12.41
CA CYS A 199 -30.54 -34.28 13.84
C CYS A 199 -29.57 -33.16 14.25
#